data_AF-A0A238JEF6-F1
#
_entry.id   AF-A0A238JEF6-F1
#
_cell.length_a   1.000
_cell.length_b   1.000
_cell.length_c   1.000
_cell.angle_alpha   90.00
_cell.angle_beta   90.00
_cell.angle_gamma   90.00
#
_symmetry.space_group_name_H-M   'P 1'
#
loop_
_entity.id
_entity.type
_entity.pdbx_description
1 polymer ?
#
loop_
_entity_poly.entity_id
_entity_poly.type
_entity_poly.pdbx_seq_one_letter_code
_entity_poly.pdbx_strand_id
1 'polypeptide(L)'
;MDFISNSSVTLMKTDGFTNWTRVTTSSWVFENFFGFKIPVSAIFDRDYRCDEEIKDFIEDVSVGDTLCRVLPRKEIENLLLVPEAIAAVVKKYGRDQLQEGYEKVVLGAINTSVDEVKSKTLSARIGAKIAYEVGKGSKKDIATISAEEEANFTKGWQEVDFRYRVVPGKSVFSAITKRIQEELKVTVTSSRVIDEMTAADIPPELFETLKEVKGHLEG
;
A
#
# COMPACT_ATOMS: atom_id res chain seq x y z
N MET A 1 7.78 -16.91 -16.59
CA MET A 1 8.83 -17.48 -15.71
C MET A 1 8.83 -16.65 -14.46
N ASP A 2 8.75 -17.34 -13.33
CA ASP A 2 8.21 -16.86 -12.08
C ASP A 2 9.39 -16.35 -11.23
N PHE A 3 9.76 -15.09 -11.44
CA PHE A 3 10.99 -14.46 -10.92
C PHE A 3 11.13 -14.61 -9.39
N ILE A 4 9.99 -14.52 -8.69
CA ILE A 4 9.93 -14.63 -7.23
C ILE A 4 9.95 -16.11 -6.77
N SER A 5 9.49 -17.05 -7.61
CA SER A 5 9.52 -18.48 -7.28
C SER A 5 10.84 -19.15 -7.65
N ASN A 6 11.82 -18.39 -8.15
CA ASN A 6 13.16 -18.89 -8.44
C ASN A 6 13.92 -19.13 -7.13
N SER A 7 14.52 -20.30 -6.95
CA SER A 7 15.29 -20.67 -5.75
C SER A 7 16.52 -19.78 -5.51
N SER A 8 16.87 -18.91 -6.46
CA SER A 8 17.92 -17.90 -6.31
C SER A 8 17.50 -16.64 -5.56
N VAL A 9 16.20 -16.41 -5.32
CA VAL A 9 15.69 -15.23 -4.61
C VAL A 9 15.14 -15.65 -3.24
N THR A 10 15.67 -15.05 -2.17
CA THR A 10 15.17 -15.28 -0.81
C THR A 10 14.26 -14.14 -0.39
N LEU A 11 12.99 -14.44 -0.08
CA LEU A 11 12.07 -13.47 0.50
C LEU A 11 12.24 -13.41 2.01
N MET A 12 12.52 -12.22 2.52
CA MET A 12 12.60 -11.95 3.96
C MET A 12 11.53 -10.94 4.35
N LYS A 13 10.70 -11.28 5.33
CA LYS A 13 9.77 -10.32 5.92
C LYS A 13 10.55 -9.42 6.88
N THR A 14 10.56 -8.13 6.62
CA THR A 14 11.01 -7.12 7.57
C THR A 14 9.83 -6.74 8.47
N ASP A 15 10.00 -6.73 9.79
CA ASP A 15 8.98 -6.25 10.72
C ASP A 15 8.89 -4.69 10.70
N GLY A 16 8.66 -4.13 9.52
CA GLY A 16 8.55 -2.70 9.26
C GLY A 16 9.88 -1.95 9.07
N PHE A 17 9.76 -0.63 8.92
CA PHE A 17 10.84 0.33 8.63
C PHE A 17 11.97 0.30 9.67
N THR A 18 11.64 0.07 10.93
CA THR A 18 12.58 0.08 12.06
C THR A 18 13.58 -1.06 12.06
N ASN A 19 13.32 -2.15 11.31
CA ASN A 19 14.19 -3.32 11.28
C ASN A 19 15.06 -3.40 10.02
N TRP A 20 15.02 -2.38 9.16
CA TRP A 20 15.77 -2.40 7.90
C TRP A 20 17.28 -2.53 8.08
N THR A 21 17.83 -1.93 9.13
CA THR A 21 19.26 -2.02 9.47
C THR A 21 19.75 -3.46 9.62
N ARG A 22 18.88 -4.42 9.94
CA ARG A 22 19.24 -5.85 10.00
C ARG A 22 19.54 -6.42 8.61
N VAL A 23 18.87 -5.94 7.58
CA VAL A 23 19.06 -6.38 6.19
C VAL A 23 20.36 -5.80 5.64
N THR A 24 20.62 -4.50 5.84
CA THR A 24 21.88 -3.87 5.42
C THR A 24 23.08 -4.44 6.18
N THR A 25 22.94 -4.72 7.48
CA THR A 25 23.98 -5.39 8.27
C THR A 25 24.30 -6.78 7.73
N SER A 26 23.29 -7.54 7.30
CA SER A 26 23.49 -8.87 6.73
C SER A 26 24.25 -8.81 5.41
N SER A 27 23.84 -7.92 4.48
CA SER A 27 24.56 -7.71 3.22
C SER A 27 26.01 -7.26 3.45
N TRP A 28 26.23 -6.33 4.38
CA TRP A 28 27.56 -5.90 4.80
C TRP A 28 28.42 -7.06 5.34
N VAL A 29 27.84 -7.97 6.15
CA VAL A 29 28.56 -9.16 6.65
C VAL A 29 28.97 -10.07 5.48
N PHE A 30 28.08 -10.31 4.51
CA PHE A 30 28.41 -11.14 3.35
C PHE A 30 29.55 -10.54 2.52
N GLU A 31 29.52 -9.24 2.28
CA GLU A 31 30.57 -8.54 1.54
C GLU A 31 31.91 -8.58 2.29
N ASN A 32 31.93 -8.24 3.58
CA ASN A 32 33.19 -8.09 4.33
C ASN A 32 33.84 -9.41 4.74
N PHE A 33 33.04 -10.45 5.04
CA PHE A 33 33.59 -11.73 5.51
C PHE A 33 33.76 -12.76 4.41
N PHE A 34 32.91 -12.73 3.38
CA PHE A 34 32.92 -13.75 2.33
C PHE A 34 33.27 -13.19 0.94
N GLY A 35 33.41 -11.87 0.80
CA GLY A 35 33.93 -11.24 -0.41
C GLY A 35 32.97 -11.27 -1.60
N PHE A 36 31.70 -11.61 -1.40
CA PHE A 36 30.68 -11.52 -2.44
C PHE A 36 29.55 -10.58 -2.04
N LYS A 37 29.15 -9.74 -2.99
CA LYS A 37 28.05 -8.80 -2.88
C LYS A 37 26.73 -9.54 -3.08
N ILE A 38 25.77 -9.29 -2.20
CA ILE A 38 24.40 -9.78 -2.37
C ILE A 38 23.52 -8.56 -2.68
N PRO A 39 22.96 -8.44 -3.89
CA PRO A 39 22.03 -7.37 -4.19
C PRO A 39 20.78 -7.55 -3.33
N VAL A 40 20.41 -6.49 -2.63
CA VAL A 40 19.22 -6.47 -1.77
C VAL A 40 18.20 -5.54 -2.40
N SER A 41 16.96 -5.99 -2.50
CA SER A 41 15.82 -5.13 -2.84
C SER A 41 14.77 -5.19 -1.73
N ALA A 42 14.23 -4.06 -1.33
CA ALA A 42 13.09 -3.99 -0.43
C ALA A 42 11.99 -3.08 -0.93
N ILE A 43 10.78 -3.55 -0.64
CA ILE A 43 9.53 -2.87 -0.93
C ILE A 43 8.82 -2.68 0.40
N PHE A 44 8.49 -1.44 0.73
CA PHE A 44 7.80 -1.09 1.96
C PHE A 44 6.41 -0.53 1.68
N ASP A 45 5.46 -0.84 2.56
CA ASP A 45 4.20 -0.11 2.64
C ASP A 45 4.48 1.36 2.96
N ARG A 46 3.69 2.28 2.43
CA ARG A 46 3.87 3.70 2.73
C ARG A 46 3.47 4.07 4.15
N ASP A 47 2.47 3.36 4.68
CA ASP A 47 1.68 3.81 5.83
C ASP A 47 1.19 5.26 5.63
N TYR A 48 1.20 6.04 6.71
CA TYR A 48 0.77 7.45 6.71
C TYR A 48 1.93 8.43 6.53
N ARG A 49 3.10 7.95 6.09
CA ARG A 49 4.29 8.78 5.91
C ARG A 49 4.07 9.84 4.83
N CYS A 50 4.56 11.04 5.10
CA CYS A 50 4.53 12.14 4.15
C CYS A 50 5.58 11.96 3.04
N ASP A 51 5.45 12.68 1.93
CA ASP A 51 6.35 12.52 0.78
C ASP A 51 7.79 12.85 1.14
N GLU A 52 8.00 13.83 2.02
CA GLU A 52 9.32 14.21 2.49
C GLU A 52 9.96 13.11 3.34
N GLU A 53 9.19 12.49 4.24
CA GLU A 53 9.65 11.35 5.04
C GLU A 53 10.02 10.14 4.16
N ILE A 54 9.21 9.86 3.13
CA ILE A 54 9.52 8.78 2.18
C ILE A 54 10.81 9.06 1.42
N LYS A 55 10.99 10.29 0.97
CA LYS A 55 12.20 10.70 0.26
C LYS A 55 13.44 10.51 1.14
N ASP A 56 13.42 11.08 2.35
CA ASP A 56 14.51 10.95 3.32
C ASP A 56 14.80 9.47 3.64
N PHE A 57 13.75 8.67 3.85
CA PHE A 57 13.90 7.24 4.11
C PHE A 57 14.56 6.50 2.94
N ILE A 58 14.16 6.76 1.70
CA ILE A 58 14.77 6.12 0.52
C ILE A 58 16.24 6.51 0.40
N GLU A 59 16.58 7.78 0.64
CA GLU A 59 17.97 8.29 0.62
C GLU A 59 18.84 7.63 1.69
N ASP A 60 18.32 7.45 2.91
CA ASP A 60 19.04 6.83 4.03
C ASP A 60 19.28 5.31 3.82
N VAL A 61 18.37 4.66 3.10
CA VAL A 61 18.26 3.19 3.02
C VAL A 61 18.87 2.65 1.72
N SER A 62 18.85 3.42 0.64
CA SER A 62 19.39 3.03 -0.67
C SER A 62 20.91 3.27 -0.75
N VAL A 63 21.65 2.59 0.12
CA VAL A 63 23.12 2.70 0.22
C VAL A 63 23.78 1.39 -0.21
N GLY A 64 24.87 1.49 -0.98
CA GLY A 64 25.59 0.32 -1.51
C GLY A 64 24.75 -0.44 -2.55
N ASP A 65 24.74 -1.77 -2.47
CA ASP A 65 23.99 -2.64 -3.40
C ASP A 65 22.54 -2.88 -2.94
N THR A 66 21.95 -1.87 -2.30
CA THR A 66 20.63 -1.94 -1.69
C THR A 66 19.64 -1.03 -2.43
N LEU A 67 18.62 -1.62 -3.04
CA LEU A 67 17.50 -0.92 -3.64
C LEU A 67 16.34 -0.84 -2.64
N CYS A 68 15.92 0.38 -2.29
CA CYS A 68 14.69 0.60 -1.55
C CYS A 68 13.60 1.22 -2.42
N ARG A 69 12.39 0.69 -2.30
CA ARG A 69 11.17 1.29 -2.83
C ARG A 69 10.09 1.32 -1.77
N VAL A 70 9.29 2.37 -1.78
CA VAL A 70 8.09 2.50 -0.96
C VAL A 70 6.90 2.56 -1.89
N LEU A 71 5.85 1.81 -1.58
CA LEU A 71 4.64 1.78 -2.39
C LEU A 71 4.01 3.19 -2.47
N PRO A 72 3.38 3.54 -3.60
CA PRO A 72 2.69 4.84 -3.74
C PRO A 72 1.39 4.89 -2.93
N ARG A 73 0.89 3.73 -2.47
CA ARG A 73 -0.33 3.58 -1.66
C ARG A 73 0.01 3.22 -0.23
N LYS A 74 -0.91 3.49 0.70
CA LYS A 74 -0.71 3.25 2.14
C LYS A 74 -0.25 1.82 2.42
N GLU A 75 -0.93 0.85 1.82
CA GLU A 75 -0.70 -0.60 1.95
C GLU A 75 -0.83 -1.24 0.55
N ILE A 76 -0.22 -2.41 0.34
CA ILE A 76 -0.43 -3.17 -0.91
C ILE A 76 -1.90 -3.55 -1.12
N GLU A 77 -2.66 -3.78 -0.05
CA GLU A 77 -4.09 -4.12 -0.11
C GLU A 77 -4.95 -2.99 -0.70
N ASN A 78 -4.47 -1.75 -0.75
CA ASN A 78 -5.16 -0.66 -1.42
C ASN A 78 -5.33 -0.90 -2.93
N LEU A 79 -4.55 -1.82 -3.53
CA LEU A 79 -4.74 -2.27 -4.91
C LEU A 79 -6.00 -3.11 -5.11
N LEU A 80 -6.56 -3.68 -4.04
CA LEU A 80 -7.80 -4.48 -4.11
C LEU A 80 -9.06 -3.62 -4.12
N LEU A 81 -8.95 -2.30 -3.96
CA LEU A 81 -10.06 -1.36 -3.96
C LEU A 81 -10.46 -0.98 -5.39
N VAL A 82 -10.85 -1.99 -6.19
CA VAL A 82 -11.27 -1.83 -7.59
C VAL A 82 -12.77 -2.17 -7.68
N PRO A 83 -13.66 -1.16 -7.76
CA PRO A 83 -15.10 -1.38 -7.75
C PRO A 83 -15.59 -2.38 -8.80
N GLU A 84 -15.03 -2.31 -10.01
CA GLU A 84 -15.39 -3.13 -11.16
C GLU A 84 -15.02 -4.59 -10.92
N ALA A 85 -13.79 -4.86 -10.44
CA ALA A 85 -13.34 -6.21 -10.12
C ALA A 85 -14.15 -6.82 -8.95
N ILE A 86 -14.45 -6.02 -7.92
CA ILE A 86 -15.31 -6.47 -6.81
C ILE A 86 -16.72 -6.80 -7.31
N ALA A 87 -17.31 -5.96 -8.17
CA ALA A 87 -18.61 -6.22 -8.77
C ALA A 87 -18.59 -7.47 -9.67
N ALA A 88 -17.51 -7.69 -10.43
CA ALA A 88 -17.32 -8.89 -11.24
C ALA A 88 -17.27 -10.16 -10.40
N VAL A 89 -16.56 -10.14 -9.25
CA VAL A 89 -16.58 -11.26 -8.28
C VAL A 89 -18.01 -11.51 -7.80
N VAL A 90 -18.73 -10.47 -7.40
CA VAL A 90 -20.11 -10.60 -6.92
C VAL A 90 -21.02 -11.21 -7.99
N LYS A 91 -20.90 -10.75 -9.23
CA LYS A 91 -21.64 -11.29 -10.37
C LYS A 91 -21.33 -12.78 -10.60
N LYS A 92 -20.04 -13.13 -10.63
CA LYS A 92 -19.55 -14.49 -10.92
C LYS A 92 -19.93 -15.49 -9.83
N TYR A 93 -19.93 -15.08 -8.56
CA TYR A 93 -20.17 -15.98 -7.43
C TYR A 93 -21.56 -15.82 -6.78
N GLY A 94 -22.35 -14.83 -7.20
CA GLY A 94 -23.71 -14.56 -6.70
C GLY A 94 -24.80 -15.53 -7.20
N ARG A 95 -24.53 -16.29 -8.26
CA ARG A 95 -25.45 -17.27 -8.87
C ARG A 95 -26.83 -16.65 -9.19
N ASP A 96 -27.86 -17.49 -9.34
CA ASP A 96 -29.23 -17.10 -9.71
C ASP A 96 -29.98 -16.28 -8.64
N GLN A 97 -29.37 -16.02 -7.48
CA GLN A 97 -29.97 -15.27 -6.37
C GLN A 97 -29.60 -13.79 -6.37
N LEU A 98 -28.75 -13.37 -7.31
CA LEU A 98 -28.29 -11.99 -7.40
C LEU A 98 -29.44 -11.10 -7.92
N GLN A 99 -29.88 -10.18 -7.06
CA GLN A 99 -30.95 -9.24 -7.40
C GLN A 99 -30.46 -8.22 -8.42
N GLU A 100 -31.39 -7.70 -9.23
CA GLU A 100 -31.12 -6.56 -10.11
C GLU A 100 -30.64 -5.35 -9.27
N GLY A 101 -29.58 -4.68 -9.74
CA GLY A 101 -29.00 -3.53 -9.05
C GLY A 101 -27.97 -3.87 -7.96
N TYR A 102 -27.47 -5.11 -7.88
CA TYR A 102 -26.39 -5.50 -6.97
C TYR A 102 -25.14 -4.61 -7.10
N GLU A 103 -24.86 -4.05 -8.28
CA GLU A 103 -23.74 -3.12 -8.49
C GLU A 103 -23.86 -1.89 -7.60
N LYS A 104 -25.07 -1.39 -7.36
CA LYS A 104 -25.32 -0.27 -6.43
C LYS A 104 -25.05 -0.67 -4.98
N VAL A 105 -25.38 -1.90 -4.61
CA VAL A 105 -25.08 -2.46 -3.28
C VAL A 105 -23.57 -2.56 -3.09
N VAL A 106 -22.84 -3.08 -4.08
CA VAL A 106 -21.37 -3.14 -4.05
C VAL A 106 -20.75 -1.74 -3.93
N LEU A 107 -21.17 -0.81 -4.78
CA LEU A 107 -20.65 0.57 -4.73
C LEU A 107 -20.99 1.27 -3.40
N GLY A 108 -22.20 1.04 -2.87
CA GLY A 108 -22.61 1.52 -1.55
C GLY A 108 -21.76 0.97 -0.42
N ALA A 109 -21.45 -0.34 -0.45
CA ALA A 109 -20.57 -0.97 0.52
C ALA A 109 -19.14 -0.40 0.48
N ILE A 110 -18.61 -0.13 -0.72
CA ILE A 110 -17.30 0.51 -0.92
C ILE A 110 -17.29 1.93 -0.35
N ASN A 111 -18.21 2.79 -0.80
CA ASN A 111 -18.26 4.18 -0.39
C ASN A 111 -18.44 4.32 1.12
N THR A 112 -19.35 3.54 1.71
CA THR A 112 -19.58 3.54 3.15
C THR A 112 -18.33 3.13 3.92
N SER A 113 -17.65 2.05 3.50
CA SER A 113 -16.45 1.56 4.19
C SER A 113 -15.27 2.53 4.09
N VAL A 114 -15.17 3.27 2.99
CA VAL A 114 -14.15 4.31 2.79
C VAL A 114 -14.46 5.58 3.61
N ASP A 115 -15.70 6.02 3.64
CA ASP A 115 -16.10 7.22 4.37
C ASP A 115 -16.03 7.02 5.89
N GLU A 116 -16.35 5.82 6.40
CA GLU A 116 -16.26 5.49 7.82
C GLU A 116 -14.84 5.63 8.40
N VAL A 117 -13.81 5.40 7.57
CA VAL A 117 -12.42 5.52 8.02
C VAL A 117 -11.83 6.91 7.82
N LYS A 118 -12.56 7.85 7.18
CA LYS A 118 -12.04 9.20 6.82
C LYS A 118 -11.42 9.93 8.01
N SER A 119 -12.18 10.09 9.09
CA SER A 119 -11.75 10.85 10.27
C SER A 119 -10.51 10.23 10.91
N LYS A 120 -10.52 8.90 11.10
CA LYS A 120 -9.37 8.16 11.64
C LYS A 120 -8.14 8.25 10.75
N THR A 121 -8.34 8.21 9.42
CA THR A 121 -7.27 8.34 8.43
C THR A 121 -6.63 9.72 8.50
N LEU A 122 -7.45 10.79 8.58
CA LEU A 122 -6.97 12.16 8.77
C LEU A 122 -6.15 12.29 10.06
N SER A 123 -6.69 11.85 11.20
CA SER A 123 -5.98 11.93 12.48
C SER A 123 -4.63 11.18 12.45
N ALA A 124 -4.58 10.01 11.83
CA ALA A 124 -3.35 9.23 11.71
C ALA A 124 -2.31 9.92 10.82
N ARG A 125 -2.73 10.55 9.72
CA ARG A 125 -1.85 11.33 8.84
C ARG A 125 -1.29 12.58 9.52
N ILE A 126 -2.15 13.34 10.23
CA ILE A 126 -1.70 14.48 11.04
C ILE A 126 -0.66 14.01 12.07
N GLY A 127 -0.94 12.93 12.79
CA GLY A 127 0.00 12.37 13.77
C GLY A 127 1.33 11.97 13.15
N ALA A 128 1.33 11.33 11.97
CA ALA A 128 2.53 10.96 11.25
C ALA A 128 3.34 12.18 10.78
N LYS A 129 2.67 13.21 10.20
CA LYS A 129 3.33 14.44 9.76
C LYS A 129 3.96 15.20 10.94
N ILE A 130 3.25 15.31 12.06
CA ILE A 130 3.80 15.93 13.29
C ILE A 130 5.03 15.16 13.77
N ALA A 131 4.96 13.82 13.84
CA ALA A 131 6.08 13.00 14.30
C ALA A 131 7.32 13.21 13.43
N TYR A 132 7.15 13.25 12.10
CA TYR A 132 8.22 13.54 11.16
C TYR A 132 8.81 14.95 11.35
N GLU A 133 7.98 16.00 11.37
CA GLU A 133 8.44 17.38 11.49
C GLU A 133 9.17 17.64 12.82
N VAL A 134 8.64 17.10 13.93
CA VAL A 134 9.28 17.19 15.25
C VAL A 134 10.61 16.42 15.24
N GLY A 135 10.64 15.22 14.63
CA GLY A 135 11.86 14.44 14.48
C GLY A 135 12.97 15.15 13.69
N LYS A 136 12.60 15.98 12.71
CA LYS A 136 13.53 16.81 11.92
C LYS A 136 13.92 18.11 12.63
N GLY A 137 13.38 18.40 13.81
CA GLY A 137 13.65 19.66 14.53
C GLY A 137 13.01 20.88 13.88
N SER A 138 11.89 20.70 13.16
CA SER A 138 11.13 21.78 12.55
C SER A 138 10.70 22.82 13.59
N LYS A 139 10.81 24.11 13.23
CA LYS A 139 10.35 25.22 14.08
C LYS A 139 8.87 25.54 13.90
N LYS A 140 8.18 24.87 12.97
CA LYS A 140 6.74 25.02 12.79
C LYS A 140 6.03 24.52 14.05
N ASP A 141 5.05 25.27 14.52
CA ASP A 141 4.21 24.82 15.62
C ASP A 141 3.26 23.70 15.15
N ILE A 142 2.84 22.87 16.11
CA ILE A 142 1.99 21.69 15.85
C ILE A 142 0.65 22.09 15.24
N ALA A 143 0.08 23.24 15.61
CA ALA A 143 -1.21 23.69 15.08
C ALA A 143 -1.09 24.04 13.59
N THR A 144 -0.01 24.72 13.21
CA THR A 144 0.29 25.02 11.80
C THR A 144 0.46 23.73 10.99
N ILE A 145 1.26 22.75 11.47
CA ILE A 145 1.45 21.47 10.76
C ILE A 145 0.12 20.72 10.60
N SER A 146 -0.70 20.69 11.65
CA SER A 146 -2.00 20.02 11.64
C SER A 146 -2.96 20.67 10.63
N ALA A 147 -3.03 22.01 10.63
CA ALA A 147 -3.90 22.75 9.72
C ALA A 147 -3.49 22.59 8.25
N GLU A 148 -2.18 22.57 7.96
CA GLU A 148 -1.66 22.31 6.62
C GLU A 148 -2.04 20.90 6.13
N GLU A 149 -1.82 19.85 6.95
CA GLU A 149 -2.17 18.48 6.58
C GLU A 149 -3.69 18.28 6.46
N GLU A 150 -4.49 18.91 7.33
CA GLU A 150 -5.95 18.87 7.24
C GLU A 150 -6.47 19.53 5.96
N ALA A 151 -5.92 20.68 5.57
CA ALA A 151 -6.28 21.35 4.33
C ALA A 151 -5.93 20.49 3.11
N ASN A 152 -4.72 19.91 3.09
CA ASN A 152 -4.27 19.03 2.02
C ASN A 152 -5.13 17.77 1.93
N PHE A 153 -5.41 17.11 3.05
CA PHE A 153 -6.25 15.92 3.10
C PHE A 153 -7.68 16.22 2.65
N THR A 154 -8.27 17.31 3.11
CA THR A 154 -9.65 17.69 2.78
C THR A 154 -9.81 17.99 1.29
N LYS A 155 -8.83 18.67 0.70
CA LYS A 155 -8.75 18.89 -0.75
C LYS A 155 -8.59 17.57 -1.51
N GLY A 156 -7.63 16.74 -1.10
CA GLY A 156 -7.36 15.44 -1.71
C GLY A 156 -8.55 14.48 -1.63
N TRP A 157 -9.29 14.50 -0.53
CA TRP A 157 -10.45 13.63 -0.30
C TRP A 157 -11.57 13.83 -1.33
N GLN A 158 -11.59 14.93 -2.09
CA GLN A 158 -12.55 15.07 -3.19
C GLN A 158 -12.28 14.04 -4.30
N GLU A 159 -11.02 13.66 -4.51
CA GLU A 159 -10.58 12.73 -5.54
C GLU A 159 -10.68 11.27 -5.10
N VAL A 160 -11.32 10.41 -5.91
CA VAL A 160 -11.52 8.98 -5.58
C VAL A 160 -10.19 8.23 -5.46
N ASP A 161 -9.24 8.47 -6.37
CA ASP A 161 -7.92 7.82 -6.30
C ASP A 161 -7.19 8.16 -5.00
N PHE A 162 -7.26 9.43 -4.56
CA PHE A 162 -6.66 9.83 -3.29
C PHE A 162 -7.26 9.03 -2.13
N ARG A 163 -8.60 8.89 -2.07
CA ARG A 163 -9.26 8.10 -1.02
C ARG A 163 -8.73 6.67 -1.01
N TYR A 164 -8.74 5.99 -2.15
CA TYR A 164 -8.30 4.59 -2.25
C TYR A 164 -6.81 4.42 -1.97
N ARG A 165 -6.00 5.45 -2.22
CA ARG A 165 -4.57 5.45 -1.92
C ARG A 165 -4.24 5.57 -0.45
N VAL A 166 -5.01 6.35 0.33
CA VAL A 166 -4.63 6.74 1.71
C VAL A 166 -5.37 6.00 2.82
N VAL A 167 -6.51 5.38 2.54
CA VAL A 167 -7.24 4.61 3.57
C VAL A 167 -6.46 3.37 4.04
N PRO A 168 -6.73 2.84 5.25
CA PRO A 168 -6.20 1.54 5.68
C PRO A 168 -6.82 0.40 4.84
N GLY A 169 -6.19 0.09 3.69
CA GLY A 169 -6.67 -0.80 2.65
C GLY A 169 -7.15 -2.15 3.17
N LYS A 170 -6.37 -2.80 4.05
CA LYS A 170 -6.73 -4.09 4.65
C LYS A 170 -8.03 -4.02 5.47
N SER A 171 -8.17 -2.95 6.27
CA SER A 171 -9.34 -2.77 7.13
C SER A 171 -10.58 -2.39 6.32
N VAL A 172 -10.41 -1.51 5.32
CA VAL A 172 -11.49 -1.12 4.40
C VAL A 172 -11.94 -2.30 3.56
N PHE A 173 -11.03 -3.06 2.97
CA PHE A 173 -11.37 -4.26 2.20
C PHE A 173 -12.15 -5.26 3.06
N SER A 174 -11.70 -5.53 4.28
CA SER A 174 -12.45 -6.40 5.22
C SER A 174 -13.86 -5.88 5.53
N ALA A 175 -14.07 -4.57 5.64
CA ALA A 175 -15.37 -3.98 5.85
C ALA A 175 -16.27 -4.12 4.61
N ILE A 176 -15.71 -3.90 3.42
CA ILE A 176 -16.41 -4.09 2.13
C ILE A 176 -16.88 -5.53 1.99
N THR A 177 -15.97 -6.50 2.17
CA THR A 177 -16.30 -7.92 2.01
C THR A 177 -17.35 -8.36 3.03
N LYS A 178 -17.31 -7.82 4.25
CA LYS A 178 -18.32 -8.09 5.28
C LYS A 178 -19.70 -7.60 4.86
N ARG A 179 -19.81 -6.34 4.41
CA ARG A 179 -21.08 -5.76 3.93
C ARG A 179 -21.65 -6.53 2.74
N ILE A 180 -20.82 -6.86 1.76
CA ILE A 180 -21.24 -7.67 0.61
C ILE A 180 -21.74 -9.05 1.05
N GLN A 181 -21.04 -9.71 2.00
CA GLN A 181 -21.47 -10.99 2.53
C GLN A 181 -22.79 -10.90 3.31
N GLU A 182 -23.04 -9.79 4.02
CA GLU A 182 -24.28 -9.55 4.76
C GLU A 182 -25.46 -9.27 3.83
N GLU A 183 -25.26 -8.42 2.82
CA GLU A 183 -26.32 -7.93 1.93
C GLU A 183 -26.58 -8.86 0.74
N LEU A 184 -25.54 -9.40 0.12
CA LEU A 184 -25.62 -10.19 -1.12
C LEU A 184 -25.32 -11.68 -0.91
N LYS A 185 -24.91 -12.08 0.30
CA LYS A 185 -24.52 -13.46 0.64
C LYS A 185 -23.36 -14.01 -0.19
N VAL A 186 -22.58 -13.14 -0.83
CA VAL A 186 -21.39 -13.51 -1.62
C VAL A 186 -20.12 -13.30 -0.83
N THR A 187 -19.26 -14.32 -0.83
CA THR A 187 -17.92 -14.23 -0.27
C THR A 187 -16.97 -13.59 -1.29
N VAL A 188 -16.41 -12.44 -0.95
CA VAL A 188 -15.35 -11.78 -1.72
C VAL A 188 -14.03 -12.00 -1.01
N THR A 189 -13.01 -12.48 -1.73
CA THR A 189 -11.65 -12.71 -1.20
C THR A 189 -10.64 -11.94 -2.05
N SER A 190 -9.46 -11.65 -1.50
CA SER A 190 -8.39 -10.96 -2.24
C SER A 190 -8.03 -11.71 -3.53
N SER A 191 -7.90 -13.04 -3.48
CA SER A 191 -7.62 -13.87 -4.66
C SER A 191 -8.68 -13.73 -5.75
N ARG A 192 -9.97 -13.75 -5.39
CA ARG A 192 -11.06 -13.59 -6.35
C ARG A 192 -11.05 -12.21 -6.99
N VAL A 193 -10.75 -11.17 -6.22
CA VAL A 193 -10.65 -9.81 -6.77
C VAL A 193 -9.48 -9.74 -7.75
N ILE A 194 -8.31 -10.28 -7.38
CA ILE A 194 -7.13 -10.35 -8.26
C ILE A 194 -7.44 -11.09 -9.57
N ASP A 195 -8.19 -12.20 -9.51
CA ASP A 195 -8.58 -12.97 -10.70
C ASP A 195 -9.49 -12.18 -11.67
N GLU A 196 -10.20 -11.16 -11.18
CA GLU A 196 -11.06 -10.28 -11.99
C GLU A 196 -10.40 -8.93 -12.33
N MET A 197 -9.19 -8.67 -11.83
CA MET A 197 -8.42 -7.47 -12.16
C MET A 197 -7.72 -7.63 -13.52
N THR A 198 -7.46 -6.49 -14.14
CA THR A 198 -6.71 -6.35 -15.38
C THR A 198 -5.41 -5.58 -15.12
N ALA A 199 -4.49 -5.59 -16.09
CA ALA A 199 -3.27 -4.79 -15.99
C ALA A 199 -3.54 -3.28 -15.89
N ALA A 200 -4.70 -2.81 -16.38
CA ALA A 200 -5.10 -1.41 -16.29
C ALA A 200 -5.53 -0.99 -14.87
N ASP A 201 -5.92 -1.95 -14.02
CA ASP A 201 -6.29 -1.70 -12.62
C ASP A 201 -5.06 -1.52 -11.71
N ILE A 202 -3.86 -1.83 -12.23
CA ILE A 202 -2.60 -1.71 -11.51
C ILE A 202 -1.93 -0.38 -11.88
N PRO A 203 -1.58 0.47 -10.90
CA PRO A 203 -0.89 1.73 -11.16
C PRO A 203 0.45 1.50 -11.89
N PRO A 204 0.79 2.30 -12.92
CA PRO A 204 2.05 2.20 -13.64
C PRO A 204 3.29 2.19 -12.73
N GLU A 205 3.25 2.93 -11.63
CA GLU A 205 4.34 3.05 -10.66
C GLU A 205 4.70 1.70 -10.00
N LEU A 206 3.73 0.80 -9.86
CA LEU A 206 4.00 -0.54 -9.33
C LEU A 206 4.75 -1.39 -10.36
N PHE A 207 4.41 -1.28 -11.65
CA PHE A 207 5.16 -1.96 -12.70
C PHE A 207 6.60 -1.45 -12.77
N GLU A 208 6.82 -0.14 -12.62
CA GLU A 208 8.17 0.42 -12.56
C GLU A 208 8.94 -0.09 -11.34
N THR A 209 8.31 -0.10 -10.15
CA THR A 209 8.89 -0.68 -8.93
C THR A 209 9.33 -2.14 -9.16
N LEU A 210 8.48 -2.97 -9.78
CA LEU A 210 8.79 -4.37 -10.06
C LEU A 210 9.90 -4.53 -11.11
N LYS A 211 9.94 -3.68 -12.14
CA LYS A 211 11.02 -3.67 -13.14
C LYS A 211 12.37 -3.32 -12.52
N GLU A 212 12.39 -2.31 -11.65
CA GLU A 212 13.62 -1.88 -10.97
C GLU A 212 14.13 -2.97 -10.02
N VAL A 213 13.24 -3.58 -9.24
CA VAL A 213 13.60 -4.72 -8.37
C VAL A 213 14.16 -5.88 -9.18
N LYS A 214 13.51 -6.22 -10.29
CA LYS A 214 14.01 -7.27 -11.18
C LYS A 214 15.40 -6.92 -11.74
N GLY A 215 15.57 -5.71 -12.28
CA GLY A 215 16.83 -5.26 -12.86
C GLY A 215 17.97 -5.21 -11.85
N HIS A 216 17.70 -4.81 -10.61
CA HIS A 216 18.68 -4.75 -9.53
C HIS A 216 19.15 -6.14 -9.05
N LEU A 217 18.27 -7.13 -9.08
CA LEU A 217 18.59 -8.49 -8.63
C LEU A 217 19.20 -9.36 -9.74
N GLU A 218 19.04 -8.99 -11.01
CA GLU A 218 19.64 -9.68 -12.16
C GLU A 218 21.00 -9.09 -12.59
N GLY A 219 21.30 -7.85 -12.18
CA GLY A 219 22.56 -7.14 -12.47
C GLY A 219 23.67 -7.45 -11.49
#